data_AF-A0A7S3SZI7-F1
#
_entry.id   AF-A0A7S3SZI7-F1
#
_cell.length_a   1.000
_cell.length_b   1.000
_cell.length_c   1.000
_cell.angle_alpha   90.00
_cell.angle_beta   90.00
_cell.angle_gamma   90.00
#
_symmetry.space_group_name_H-M   'P 1'
#
loop_
_entity.id
_entity.type
_entity.pdbx_description
1 polymer ?
#
loop_
_entity_poly.entity_id
_entity_poly.type
_entity_poly.pdbx_seq_one_letter_code
_entity_poly.pdbx_strand_id
1 'polypeptide(L)'
;GEQDAERLVRAVHADGTTTHYEGEQDAERRVRMEFANGSVAYYEGERGAERGVRIEFANGKVQYYEGDKGAERLVRAEYPDGEVQLFEGEKGAERLVRTDFLDGTIKHHEGARGSERVVRTAYADGRLKHFEGEMGAERKVRTQFPDGGTQYYEGERGVERRVRTQ
;
A
#
# COMPACT_ATOMS: atom_id res chain seq x y z
N GLY A 1 29.78 -36.02 0.32
CA GLY A 1 29.18 -35.29 -0.80
C GLY A 1 29.04 -33.88 -0.32
N GLU A 2 29.62 -32.94 -1.06
CA GLU A 2 29.85 -31.55 -0.68
C GLU A 2 28.60 -30.83 -0.22
N GLN A 3 28.81 -29.92 0.73
CA GLN A 3 27.79 -29.03 1.27
C GLN A 3 27.38 -28.05 0.17
N ASP A 4 26.11 -28.08 -0.24
CA ASP A 4 25.42 -27.00 -0.96
C ASP A 4 25.38 -25.75 -0.06
N ALA A 5 26.53 -25.09 0.07
CA ALA A 5 26.67 -23.89 0.88
C ALA A 5 26.16 -22.70 0.06
N GLU A 6 24.93 -22.31 0.32
CA GLU A 6 24.37 -21.03 -0.13
C GLU A 6 25.37 -19.90 0.17
N ARG A 7 25.84 -19.20 -0.86
CA ARG A 7 26.88 -18.18 -0.74
C ARG A 7 26.25 -16.80 -0.83
N LEU A 8 26.28 -16.04 0.26
CA LEU A 8 25.97 -14.62 0.23
C LEU A 8 27.18 -13.84 -0.31
N VAL A 9 27.03 -13.19 -1.46
CA VAL A 9 28.06 -12.32 -2.06
C VAL A 9 27.63 -10.85 -1.94
N ARG A 10 28.57 -9.98 -1.59
CA ARG A 10 28.36 -8.52 -1.47
C ARG A 10 29.21 -7.77 -2.49
N ALA A 11 28.60 -6.86 -3.25
CA ALA A 11 29.27 -5.91 -4.14
C ALA A 11 29.05 -4.48 -3.64
N VAL A 12 30.12 -3.71 -3.48
CA VAL A 12 30.07 -2.29 -3.12
C VAL A 12 30.40 -1.46 -4.34
N HIS A 13 29.52 -0.54 -4.70
CA HIS A 13 29.63 0.33 -5.86
C HIS A 13 30.22 1.69 -5.47
N ALA A 14 30.79 2.39 -6.46
CA ALA A 14 31.45 3.69 -6.24
C ALA A 14 30.49 4.80 -5.76
N ASP A 15 29.19 4.66 -6.04
CA ASP A 15 28.14 5.57 -5.60
C ASP A 15 27.69 5.32 -4.14
N GLY A 16 28.33 4.38 -3.44
CA GLY A 16 27.97 3.98 -2.08
C GLY A 16 26.85 2.94 -2.01
N THR A 17 26.28 2.53 -3.14
CA THR A 17 25.28 1.46 -3.18
C THR A 17 25.94 0.12 -2.86
N THR A 18 25.32 -0.69 -2.01
CA THR A 18 25.73 -2.07 -1.74
C THR A 18 24.68 -3.04 -2.29
N THR A 19 25.10 -4.01 -3.10
CA THR A 19 24.23 -5.09 -3.59
C THR A 19 24.60 -6.42 -2.93
N HIS A 20 23.58 -7.16 -2.48
CA HIS A 20 23.71 -8.49 -1.92
C HIS A 20 23.07 -9.52 -2.85
N TYR A 21 23.75 -10.64 -3.01
CA TYR A 21 23.35 -11.77 -3.84
C TYR A 21 23.38 -13.05 -3.03
N GLU A 22 22.43 -13.96 -3.28
CA GLU A 22 22.33 -15.28 -2.65
C GLU A 22 22.25 -16.36 -3.72
N GLY A 23 22.70 -17.57 -3.40
CA GLY A 23 22.62 -18.74 -4.28
C GLY A 23 23.93 -19.51 -4.37
N GLU A 24 23.91 -20.56 -5.18
CA GLU A 24 25.10 -21.33 -5.52
C GLU A 24 26.02 -20.55 -6.45
N GLN A 25 27.28 -21.01 -6.54
CA GLN A 25 28.24 -20.45 -7.48
C GLN A 25 27.68 -20.46 -8.90
N ASP A 26 27.79 -19.33 -9.61
CA ASP A 26 27.27 -19.12 -10.97
C ASP A 26 25.73 -19.12 -11.09
N ALA A 27 25.01 -19.27 -9.98
CA ALA A 27 23.54 -19.18 -9.88
C ALA A 27 23.07 -18.06 -8.94
N GLU A 28 23.96 -17.16 -8.52
CA GLU A 28 23.64 -16.10 -7.58
C GLU A 28 22.58 -15.14 -8.15
N ARG A 29 21.57 -14.84 -7.33
CA ARG A 29 20.46 -13.93 -7.64
C ARG A 29 20.50 -12.73 -6.71
N ARG A 30 20.06 -11.57 -7.19
CA ARG A 30 19.99 -10.35 -6.36
C ARG A 30 18.86 -10.47 -5.35
N VAL A 31 19.15 -10.19 -4.07
CA VAL A 31 18.13 -10.25 -3.01
C VAL A 31 17.95 -8.93 -2.27
N ARG A 32 18.98 -8.08 -2.21
CA ARG A 32 18.94 -6.84 -1.44
C ARG A 32 19.88 -5.79 -2.00
N MET A 33 19.45 -4.53 -1.98
CA MET A 33 20.25 -3.38 -2.35
C MET A 33 20.11 -2.30 -1.27
N GLU A 34 21.23 -1.86 -0.70
CA GLU A 34 21.29 -0.73 0.21
C GLU A 34 21.79 0.48 -0.58
N PHE A 35 21.02 1.56 -0.61
CA PHE A 35 21.38 2.79 -1.29
C PHE A 35 22.10 3.75 -0.34
N ALA A 36 22.94 4.62 -0.90
CA ALA A 36 23.68 5.62 -0.12
C ALA A 36 22.78 6.59 0.66
N ASN A 37 21.52 6.77 0.24
CA ASN A 37 20.53 7.59 0.94
C ASN A 37 19.86 6.88 2.13
N GLY A 38 20.27 5.65 2.45
CA GLY A 38 19.72 4.84 3.55
C GLY A 38 18.48 4.01 3.19
N SER A 39 17.96 4.11 1.96
CA SER A 39 16.90 3.23 1.50
C SER A 39 17.41 1.81 1.24
N VAL A 40 16.55 0.82 1.39
CA VAL A 40 16.85 -0.59 1.14
C VAL A 40 15.77 -1.20 0.24
N ALA A 41 16.16 -1.78 -0.89
CA ALA A 41 15.27 -2.55 -1.76
C ALA A 41 15.51 -4.05 -1.61
N TYR A 42 14.44 -4.83 -1.63
CA TYR A 42 14.44 -6.28 -1.55
C TYR A 42 13.88 -6.88 -2.83
N TYR A 43 14.46 -8.01 -3.25
CA TYR A 43 14.20 -8.66 -4.51
C TYR A 43 13.93 -10.15 -4.32
N GLU A 44 13.08 -10.70 -5.19
CA GLU A 44 12.76 -12.12 -5.26
C GLU A 44 12.77 -12.61 -6.70
N GLY A 45 12.83 -13.93 -6.89
CA GLY A 45 12.90 -14.57 -8.21
C GLY A 45 14.26 -15.23 -8.45
N GLU A 46 14.34 -15.98 -9.55
CA GLU A 46 15.55 -16.67 -9.99
C GLU A 46 16.58 -15.70 -10.59
N ARG A 47 17.83 -16.17 -10.73
CA ARG A 47 18.91 -15.40 -11.36
C ARG A 47 18.48 -14.86 -12.73
N GLY A 48 18.56 -13.55 -12.91
CA GLY A 48 18.17 -12.90 -14.15
C GLY A 48 16.67 -12.64 -14.31
N ALA A 49 15.83 -13.14 -13.39
CA ALA A 49 14.38 -12.91 -13.34
C ALA A 49 13.95 -12.20 -12.04
N GLU A 50 14.88 -11.58 -11.32
CA GLU A 50 14.59 -10.92 -10.06
C GLU A 50 13.67 -9.70 -10.25
N ARG A 51 12.65 -9.63 -9.40
CA ARG A 51 11.67 -8.53 -9.29
C ARG A 51 11.79 -7.85 -7.94
N GLY A 52 11.52 -6.54 -7.90
CA GLY A 52 11.47 -5.80 -6.64
C GLY A 52 10.16 -6.09 -5.90
N VAL A 53 10.23 -6.50 -4.64
CA VAL A 53 9.03 -6.84 -3.84
C VAL A 53 8.81 -5.88 -2.68
N ARG A 54 9.86 -5.19 -2.24
CA ARG A 54 9.78 -4.28 -1.09
C ARG A 54 10.84 -3.19 -1.16
N ILE A 55 10.49 -1.98 -0.77
CA ILE A 55 11.45 -0.88 -0.55
C ILE A 55 11.18 -0.26 0.81
N GLU A 56 12.18 -0.25 1.67
CA GLU A 56 12.22 0.53 2.91
C GLU A 56 12.94 1.85 2.63
N PHE A 57 12.28 2.97 2.87
CA PHE A 57 12.87 4.29 2.70
C PHE A 57 13.50 4.75 4.01
N ALA A 58 14.54 5.58 3.91
CA ALA A 58 15.21 6.15 5.09
C ALA A 58 14.29 6.98 6.00
N ASN A 59 13.18 7.49 5.46
CA ASN A 59 12.16 8.21 6.24
C ASN A 59 11.16 7.27 6.97
N GLY A 60 11.35 5.96 6.92
CA GLY A 60 10.51 4.95 7.56
C GLY A 60 9.30 4.50 6.74
N LYS A 61 9.04 5.10 5.57
CA LYS A 61 8.01 4.59 4.65
C LYS A 61 8.44 3.22 4.12
N VAL A 62 7.51 2.28 4.01
CA VAL A 62 7.75 0.98 3.38
C VAL A 62 6.76 0.78 2.24
N GLN A 63 7.23 0.35 1.08
CA GLN A 63 6.39 0.01 -0.07
C GLN A 63 6.54 -1.46 -0.43
N TYR A 64 5.44 -2.10 -0.81
CA TYR A 64 5.37 -3.49 -1.23
C TYR A 64 4.82 -3.60 -2.65
N TYR A 65 5.41 -4.51 -3.42
CA TYR A 65 5.14 -4.66 -4.84
C TYR A 65 4.84 -6.12 -5.20
N GLU A 66 4.00 -6.29 -6.21
CA GLU A 66 3.63 -7.59 -6.78
C GLU A 66 3.69 -7.54 -8.31
N GLY A 67 3.79 -8.69 -8.96
CA GLY A 67 3.83 -8.81 -10.42
C GLY A 67 5.14 -9.43 -10.90
N ASP A 68 5.20 -9.77 -12.19
CA ASP A 68 6.41 -10.34 -12.79
C ASP A 68 7.50 -9.28 -12.99
N LYS A 69 8.72 -9.74 -13.28
CA LYS A 69 9.85 -8.85 -13.57
C LYS A 69 9.48 -7.85 -14.67
N GLY A 70 9.58 -6.57 -14.37
CA GLY A 70 9.22 -5.48 -15.28
C GLY A 70 7.74 -5.09 -15.26
N ALA A 71 6.87 -5.84 -14.59
CA ALA A 71 5.44 -5.59 -14.41
C ALA A 71 5.03 -5.38 -12.94
N GLU A 72 6.00 -5.09 -12.07
CA GLU A 72 5.78 -4.86 -10.64
C GLU A 72 4.90 -3.63 -10.41
N ARG A 73 3.83 -3.79 -9.62
CA ARG A 73 2.86 -2.78 -9.23
C ARG A 73 2.87 -2.56 -7.72
N LEU A 74 2.60 -1.33 -7.28
CA LEU A 74 2.45 -1.04 -5.85
C LEU A 74 1.15 -1.65 -5.34
N VAL A 75 1.21 -2.43 -4.25
CA VAL A 75 0.01 -3.02 -3.62
C VAL A 75 -0.21 -2.54 -2.20
N ARG A 76 0.85 -2.08 -1.53
CA ARG A 76 0.77 -1.59 -0.14
C ARG A 76 1.85 -0.56 0.15
N ALA A 77 1.50 0.47 0.90
CA ALA A 77 2.43 1.41 1.49
C ALA A 77 2.15 1.56 2.98
N GLU A 78 3.19 1.44 3.81
CA GLU A 78 3.15 1.69 5.25
C GLU A 78 3.90 2.98 5.56
N TYR A 79 3.32 3.81 6.42
CA TYR A 79 3.89 5.10 6.82
C TYR A 79 4.33 5.06 8.29
N PRO A 80 5.33 5.89 8.68
CA PRO A 80 5.85 5.90 10.05
C PRO A 80 4.83 6.24 11.13
N ASP A 81 3.75 6.93 10.77
CA ASP A 81 2.65 7.30 11.67
C ASP A 81 1.63 6.15 11.87
N GLY A 82 1.87 5.00 11.26
CA GLY A 82 1.00 3.83 11.32
C GLY A 82 -0.10 3.82 10.27
N GLU A 83 -0.18 4.81 9.37
CA GLU A 83 -1.07 4.75 8.22
C GLU A 83 -0.64 3.64 7.26
N VAL A 84 -1.59 2.80 6.85
CA VAL A 84 -1.37 1.76 5.83
C VAL A 84 -2.32 1.99 4.66
N GLN A 85 -1.76 2.18 3.48
CA GLN A 85 -2.50 2.33 2.22
C GLN A 85 -2.42 1.03 1.41
N LEU A 86 -3.55 0.59 0.87
CA LEU A 86 -3.64 -0.56 -0.04
C LEU A 86 -4.06 -0.09 -1.44
N PHE A 87 -3.48 -0.70 -2.46
CA PHE A 87 -3.63 -0.32 -3.86
C PHE A 87 -4.03 -1.52 -4.72
N GLU A 88 -4.75 -1.26 -5.81
CA GLU A 88 -5.07 -2.26 -6.83
C GLU A 88 -4.97 -1.66 -8.24
N GLY A 89 -4.85 -2.50 -9.27
CA GLY A 89 -4.70 -2.08 -10.67
C GLY A 89 -3.40 -2.56 -11.30
N GLU A 90 -3.22 -2.34 -12.60
CA GLU A 90 -2.01 -2.72 -13.32
C GLU A 90 -0.85 -1.75 -13.05
N LYS A 91 0.38 -2.16 -13.41
CA LYS A 91 1.57 -1.30 -13.28
C LYS A 91 1.34 0.03 -14.00
N GLY A 92 1.49 1.13 -13.26
CA GLY A 92 1.25 2.48 -13.80
C GLY A 92 -0.21 2.94 -13.74
N ALA A 93 -1.15 2.09 -13.32
CA ALA A 93 -2.57 2.39 -13.15
C ALA A 93 -3.08 2.06 -11.74
N GLU A 94 -2.18 1.83 -10.79
CA GLU A 94 -2.53 1.50 -9.41
C GLU A 94 -3.33 2.63 -8.76
N ARG A 95 -4.45 2.27 -8.14
CA ARG A 95 -5.36 3.18 -7.44
C ARG A 95 -5.51 2.83 -5.98
N LEU A 96 -5.71 3.84 -5.14
CA LEU A 96 -5.94 3.64 -3.71
C LEU A 96 -7.32 3.01 -3.49
N VAL A 97 -7.38 1.95 -2.65
CA VAL A 97 -8.63 1.26 -2.32
C VAL A 97 -9.00 1.34 -0.87
N ARG A 98 -7.98 1.41 -0.01
CA ARG A 98 -8.17 1.34 1.42
C ARG A 98 -7.05 2.06 2.14
N THR A 99 -7.41 2.76 3.21
CA THR A 99 -6.48 3.35 4.15
C THR A 99 -6.86 2.92 5.56
N ASP A 100 -5.93 2.28 6.26
CA ASP A 100 -6.06 1.89 7.65
C ASP A 100 -5.27 2.88 8.51
N PHE A 101 -5.88 3.37 9.58
CA PHE A 101 -5.27 4.27 10.53
C PHE A 101 -5.05 3.57 11.88
N LEU A 102 -4.07 4.04 12.63
CA LEU A 102 -3.71 3.48 13.94
C LEU A 102 -4.86 3.54 14.96
N ASP A 103 -5.76 4.52 14.82
CA ASP A 103 -6.95 4.66 15.68
C ASP A 103 -8.07 3.65 15.34
N GLY A 104 -7.82 2.72 14.42
CA GLY A 104 -8.78 1.72 13.93
C GLY A 104 -9.78 2.26 12.92
N THR A 105 -9.66 3.52 12.49
CA THR A 105 -10.43 4.05 11.36
C THR A 105 -9.96 3.38 10.07
N ILE A 106 -10.90 2.97 9.23
CA ILE A 106 -10.64 2.41 7.90
C ILE A 106 -11.43 3.20 6.86
N LYS A 107 -10.75 3.80 5.89
CA LYS A 107 -11.38 4.44 4.73
C LYS A 107 -11.32 3.50 3.53
N HIS A 108 -12.42 3.40 2.80
CA HIS A 108 -12.50 2.72 1.52
C HIS A 108 -12.69 3.75 0.41
N HIS A 109 -11.99 3.51 -0.69
CA HIS A 109 -11.90 4.44 -1.81
C HIS A 109 -12.33 3.75 -3.11
N GLU A 110 -12.92 4.54 -4.01
CA GLU A 110 -13.27 4.14 -5.38
C GLU A 110 -12.86 5.24 -6.35
N GLY A 111 -12.67 4.91 -7.63
CA GLY A 111 -12.30 5.87 -8.67
C GLY A 111 -11.15 5.34 -9.51
N ALA A 112 -10.77 6.07 -10.56
CA ALA A 112 -9.54 5.76 -11.30
C ALA A 112 -8.32 6.29 -10.54
N ARG A 113 -7.11 5.85 -10.94
CA ARG A 113 -5.84 6.39 -10.40
C ARG A 113 -5.82 7.92 -10.50
N GLY A 114 -5.60 8.59 -9.37
CA GLY A 114 -5.59 10.05 -9.27
C GLY A 114 -6.98 10.70 -9.24
N SER A 115 -8.04 9.91 -9.10
CA SER A 115 -9.44 10.36 -8.98
C SER A 115 -10.18 9.57 -7.90
N GLU A 116 -9.46 8.99 -6.95
CA GLU A 116 -10.01 8.20 -5.88
C GLU A 116 -10.76 9.07 -4.86
N ARG A 117 -11.95 8.60 -4.47
CA ARG A 117 -12.86 9.26 -3.55
C ARG A 117 -13.25 8.32 -2.43
N VAL A 118 -13.44 8.85 -1.23
CA VAL A 118 -13.90 8.05 -0.09
C VAL A 118 -15.37 7.70 -0.29
N VAL A 119 -15.69 6.40 -0.28
CA VAL A 119 -17.08 5.91 -0.37
C VAL A 119 -17.59 5.36 0.94
N ARG A 120 -16.68 4.92 1.83
CA ARG A 120 -17.02 4.39 3.14
C ARG A 120 -15.92 4.66 4.17
N THR A 121 -16.33 4.97 5.39
CA THR A 121 -15.43 5.01 6.55
C THR A 121 -16.00 4.11 7.65
N ALA A 122 -15.22 3.12 8.06
CA ALA A 122 -15.49 2.33 9.26
C ALA A 122 -14.66 2.90 10.42
N TYR A 123 -15.27 2.98 11.60
CA TYR A 123 -14.62 3.44 12.81
C TYR A 123 -14.43 2.28 13.78
N ALA A 124 -13.44 2.39 14.68
CA ALA A 124 -13.16 1.38 15.69
C ALA A 124 -14.34 1.08 16.62
N ASP A 125 -15.23 2.04 16.82
CA ASP A 125 -16.45 1.89 17.61
C ASP A 125 -17.55 1.09 16.88
N GLY A 126 -17.32 0.64 15.64
CA GLY A 126 -18.27 -0.10 14.81
C GLY A 126 -19.19 0.77 13.96
N ARG A 127 -19.11 2.11 14.08
CA ARG A 127 -19.89 3.02 13.24
C ARG A 127 -19.39 2.97 11.80
N LEU A 128 -20.32 3.00 10.84
CA LEU A 128 -20.01 3.07 9.41
C LEU A 128 -20.62 4.33 8.78
N LYS A 129 -19.82 5.15 8.10
CA LYS A 129 -20.31 6.24 7.25
C LYS A 129 -20.15 5.88 5.78
N HIS A 130 -21.12 6.26 4.96
CA HIS A 130 -21.11 6.12 3.51
C HIS A 130 -21.21 7.48 2.86
N PHE A 131 -20.54 7.61 1.72
CA PHE A 131 -20.39 8.86 1.01
C PHE A 131 -20.65 8.69 -0.49
N GLU A 132 -21.12 9.75 -1.13
CA GLU A 132 -21.38 9.84 -2.57
C GLU A 132 -20.89 11.18 -3.09
N GLY A 133 -20.66 11.29 -4.40
CA GLY A 133 -20.14 12.51 -5.03
C GLY A 133 -18.81 12.27 -5.74
N GLU A 134 -18.28 13.29 -6.39
CA GLU A 134 -17.00 13.26 -7.08
C GLU A 134 -15.82 13.40 -6.10
N MET A 135 -14.60 13.13 -6.57
CA MET A 135 -13.38 13.35 -5.79
C MET A 135 -13.34 14.78 -5.27
N GLY A 136 -13.21 14.94 -3.95
CA GLY A 136 -13.18 16.25 -3.31
C GLY A 136 -14.57 16.88 -3.10
N ALA A 137 -15.65 16.25 -3.51
CA ALA A 137 -17.03 16.69 -3.28
C ALA A 137 -17.90 15.63 -2.58
N GLU A 138 -17.28 14.65 -1.92
CA GLU A 138 -17.99 13.54 -1.29
C GLU A 138 -18.87 14.02 -0.12
N ARG A 139 -20.18 13.80 -0.22
CA ARG A 139 -21.18 14.09 0.80
C ARG A 139 -21.57 12.84 1.56
N LYS A 140 -21.80 12.96 2.87
CA LYS A 140 -22.27 11.86 3.71
C LYS A 140 -23.73 11.56 3.40
N VAL A 141 -24.04 10.31 3.05
CA VAL A 141 -25.41 9.89 2.69
C VAL A 141 -26.05 8.94 3.70
N ARG A 142 -25.23 8.20 4.44
CA ARG A 142 -25.71 7.20 5.40
C ARG A 142 -24.71 6.99 6.54
N THR A 143 -25.22 6.88 7.76
CA THR A 143 -24.48 6.40 8.94
C THR A 143 -25.19 5.18 9.50
N GLN A 144 -24.46 4.09 9.72
CA GLN A 144 -24.92 2.91 10.47
C GLN A 144 -24.22 2.90 11.82
N PHE A 145 -24.96 2.56 12.86
CA PHE A 145 -24.50 2.48 14.24
C PHE A 145 -24.34 1.02 14.68
N PRO A 146 -23.50 0.74 15.69
CA PRO A 146 -23.25 -0.62 16.17
C PRO A 146 -24.49 -1.33 16.72
N ASP A 147 -25.49 -0.58 17.17
CA ASP A 147 -26.79 -1.07 17.66
C ASP A 147 -27.77 -1.42 16.53
N GLY A 148 -27.34 -1.31 15.26
CA GLY A 148 -28.15 -1.57 14.08
C GLY A 148 -28.91 -0.34 13.56
N GLY A 149 -28.94 0.76 14.32
CA GLY A 149 -29.59 2.00 13.90
C GLY A 149 -28.97 2.57 12.63
N THR A 150 -29.79 3.13 11.75
CA THR A 150 -29.33 3.74 10.50
C THR A 150 -29.90 5.13 10.31
N GLN A 151 -29.06 6.11 9.96
CA GLN A 151 -29.46 7.47 9.61
C GLN A 151 -29.10 7.80 8.17
N TYR A 152 -30.00 8.49 7.47
CA TYR A 152 -29.83 8.94 6.08
C TYR A 152 -29.73 10.46 6.02
N TYR A 153 -28.95 10.95 5.06
CA TYR A 153 -28.56 12.35 4.95
C TYR A 153 -28.67 12.85 3.50
N GLU A 154 -29.04 14.12 3.34
CA GLU A 154 -29.12 14.83 2.06
C GLU A 154 -28.55 16.24 2.18
N GLY A 155 -28.08 16.81 1.07
CA GLY A 155 -27.45 18.13 1.01
C GLY A 155 -26.05 18.06 0.40
N GLU A 156 -25.43 19.22 0.20
CA GLU A 156 -24.07 19.30 -0.31
C GLU A 156 -23.04 18.88 0.75
N ARG A 157 -21.83 18.58 0.31
CA ARG A 157 -20.71 18.21 1.18
C ARG A 157 -20.56 19.22 2.32
N GLY A 158 -20.59 18.72 3.55
CA GLY A 158 -20.38 19.52 4.77
C GLY A 158 -21.62 20.25 5.29
N VAL A 159 -22.74 20.24 4.56
CA VAL A 159 -24.02 20.84 4.98
C VAL A 159 -25.17 19.83 4.95
N GLU A 160 -24.86 18.53 5.02
CA GLU A 160 -25.86 17.48 4.92
C GLU A 160 -26.77 17.44 6.16
N ARG A 161 -28.09 17.40 5.94
CA ARG A 161 -29.11 17.27 6.97
C ARG A 161 -29.63 15.84 7.05
N ARG A 162 -29.92 15.38 8.27
CA ARG A 162 -30.56 14.08 8.49
C ARG A 162 -32.00 14.13 7.98
N VAL A 163 -32.37 13.20 7.10
CA VAL A 163 -33.71 13.13 6.50
C VAL A 163 -34.53 11.92 6.94
N ARG A 164 -33.87 10.84 7.41
CA ARG A 164 -34.55 9.60 7.84
C ARG A 164 -33.73 8.82 8.86
N THR A 165 -34.40 8.08 9.73
CA THR A 165 -33.81 7.08 10.64
C THR A 165 -34.55 5.75 10.49
N GLN A 166 -33.84 4.63 10.61
CA GLN A 166 -34.36 3.26 10.65
C GLN A 166 -33.72 2.50 11.80
#